data_AF-A0A2N7UP04-F1
#
_entry.id   AF-A0A2N7UP04-F1
#
_cell.length_a   1.000
_cell.length_b   1.000
_cell.length_c   1.000
_cell.angle_alpha   90.00
_cell.angle_beta   90.00
_cell.angle_gamma   90.00
#
_symmetry.space_group_name_H-M   'P 1'
#
loop_
_entity.id
_entity.type
_entity.pdbx_description
1 polymer ?
#
loop_
_entity_poly.entity_id
_entity_poly.type
_entity_poly.pdbx_seq_one_letter_code
_entity_poly.pdbx_strand_id
1 'polypeptide(L)'
;MTDEEVREAAIQHARRHKKAIAKRLTDKSVYPREKLPVSVFMAGSPGAGKTESSLALLETFREKAGLKVLRIDPDELRGELPGYTGGNSWLFQHAVSILVDKMHDLALEQKQSFVLDGTLANYEIAKRNVERSTSRGRFVQVLYVYQEPKLAWQFVQARECLEGRRIPLESFVDQYFESRRVVNALKREFKKQVHIDLLIKNNDNSVKSSRTNIDRIDGHLPEKYTRQSLLRDLIPHR
;
A
#
# COMPACT_ATOMS: atom_id res chain seq x y z
N MET A 1 -0.54 -15.49 -26.56
CA MET A 1 -1.72 -15.16 -25.72
C MET A 1 -1.99 -13.67 -25.83
N THR A 2 -3.24 -13.28 -25.94
CA THR A 2 -3.66 -11.87 -25.89
C THR A 2 -3.61 -11.33 -24.46
N ASP A 3 -3.57 -10.01 -24.29
CA ASP A 3 -3.65 -9.36 -22.97
C ASP A 3 -4.87 -9.83 -22.16
N GLU A 4 -6.00 -10.06 -22.84
CA GLU A 4 -7.24 -10.53 -22.22
C GLU A 4 -7.13 -11.98 -21.72
N GLU A 5 -6.54 -12.85 -22.54
CA GLU A 5 -6.28 -14.25 -22.13
C GLU A 5 -5.36 -14.32 -20.90
N VAL A 6 -4.35 -13.44 -20.82
CA VAL A 6 -3.47 -13.35 -19.65
C VAL A 6 -4.23 -12.88 -18.41
N ARG A 7 -5.07 -11.85 -18.53
CA ARG A 7 -5.92 -11.34 -17.42
C ARG A 7 -6.83 -12.44 -16.88
N GLU A 8 -7.58 -13.09 -17.76
CA GLU A 8 -8.55 -14.13 -17.36
C GLU A 8 -7.86 -15.35 -16.74
N ALA A 9 -6.75 -15.80 -17.33
CA ALA A 9 -5.96 -16.89 -16.75
C ALA A 9 -5.46 -16.55 -15.33
N ALA A 10 -4.97 -15.32 -15.11
CA ALA A 10 -4.52 -14.86 -13.80
C ALA A 10 -5.68 -14.79 -12.79
N ILE A 11 -6.86 -14.30 -13.19
CA ILE A 11 -8.05 -14.23 -12.33
C ILE A 11 -8.53 -15.64 -11.94
N GLN A 12 -8.61 -16.55 -12.92
CA GLN A 12 -8.99 -17.94 -12.68
C GLN A 12 -8.00 -18.63 -11.74
N HIS A 13 -6.69 -18.43 -11.97
CA HIS A 13 -5.65 -18.94 -11.09
C HIS A 13 -5.81 -18.40 -9.66
N ALA A 14 -5.98 -17.09 -9.49
CA ALA A 14 -6.17 -16.47 -8.18
C ALA A 14 -7.43 -17.02 -7.48
N ARG A 15 -8.55 -17.14 -8.18
CA ARG A 15 -9.80 -17.71 -7.60
C ARG A 15 -9.63 -19.14 -7.14
N ARG A 16 -8.93 -19.97 -7.93
CA ARG A 16 -8.68 -21.39 -7.64
C ARG A 16 -7.71 -21.56 -6.46
N HIS A 17 -6.65 -20.76 -6.39
CA HIS A 17 -5.54 -20.97 -5.45
C HIS A 17 -5.50 -20.01 -4.26
N LYS A 18 -6.32 -18.95 -4.21
CA LYS A 18 -6.31 -17.93 -3.13
C LYS A 18 -6.29 -18.50 -1.72
N LYS A 19 -7.01 -19.60 -1.46
CA LYS A 19 -7.06 -20.22 -0.13
C LYS A 19 -5.70 -20.85 0.24
N ALA A 20 -5.09 -21.56 -0.70
CA ALA A 20 -3.80 -22.22 -0.49
C ALA A 20 -2.67 -21.20 -0.36
N ILE A 21 -2.61 -20.22 -1.27
CA ILE A 21 -1.63 -19.12 -1.25
C ILE A 21 -1.77 -18.33 0.05
N ALA A 22 -2.98 -17.87 0.39
CA ALA A 22 -3.18 -17.08 1.61
C ALA A 22 -2.83 -17.89 2.87
N LYS A 23 -3.21 -19.18 2.97
CA LYS A 23 -2.86 -20.00 4.14
C LYS A 23 -1.34 -20.15 4.31
N ARG A 24 -0.59 -20.32 3.22
CA ARG A 24 0.87 -20.40 3.23
C ARG A 24 1.50 -19.06 3.65
N LEU A 25 1.01 -17.96 3.10
CA LEU A 25 1.58 -16.63 3.36
C LEU A 25 1.14 -16.02 4.70
N THR A 26 0.09 -16.55 5.33
CA THR A 26 -0.35 -16.15 6.69
C THR A 26 -0.13 -17.26 7.71
N ASP A 27 0.91 -18.09 7.55
CA ASP A 27 1.16 -19.23 8.45
C ASP A 27 1.28 -18.78 9.92
N LYS A 28 0.50 -19.41 10.81
CA LYS A 28 0.45 -19.07 12.25
C LYS A 28 1.73 -19.43 13.01
N SER A 29 2.53 -20.35 12.48
CA SER A 29 3.84 -20.68 13.04
C SER A 29 4.85 -19.55 12.81
N VAL A 30 4.66 -18.79 11.73
CA VAL A 30 5.50 -17.65 11.36
C VAL A 30 4.93 -16.34 11.93
N TYR A 31 3.62 -16.17 11.86
CA TYR A 31 2.87 -15.01 12.32
C TYR A 31 1.88 -15.45 13.41
N PRO A 32 2.27 -15.46 14.69
CA PRO A 32 1.42 -15.98 15.75
C PRO A 32 0.17 -15.10 15.97
N ARG A 33 -0.84 -15.71 16.61
CA ARG A 33 -2.03 -15.00 17.06
C ARG A 33 -1.67 -14.02 18.18
N GLU A 34 -2.21 -12.81 18.10
CA GLU A 34 -2.02 -11.76 19.12
C GLU A 34 -3.31 -11.50 19.92
N LYS A 35 -3.15 -11.08 21.17
CA LYS A 35 -4.28 -10.68 22.04
C LYS A 35 -4.89 -9.35 21.58
N LEU A 36 -4.03 -8.40 21.20
CA LEU A 36 -4.39 -7.05 20.76
C LEU A 36 -3.76 -6.77 19.38
N PRO A 37 -4.26 -7.39 18.31
CA PRO A 37 -3.63 -7.29 17.01
C PRO A 37 -3.85 -5.91 16.38
N VAL A 38 -2.85 -5.45 15.64
CA VAL A 38 -2.78 -4.13 15.01
C VAL A 38 -2.98 -4.25 13.49
N SER A 39 -3.73 -3.32 12.91
CA SER A 39 -3.84 -3.18 11.45
C SER A 39 -3.15 -1.90 11.00
N VAL A 40 -2.07 -2.02 10.24
CA VAL A 40 -1.39 -0.88 9.61
C VAL A 40 -1.69 -0.87 8.13
N PHE A 41 -2.15 0.27 7.62
CA PHE A 41 -2.35 0.50 6.20
C PHE A 41 -1.35 1.55 5.70
N MET A 42 -0.50 1.19 4.76
CA MET A 42 0.39 2.16 4.11
C MET A 42 -0.41 3.02 3.14
N ALA A 43 -0.03 4.29 3.04
CA ALA A 43 -0.58 5.22 2.07
C ALA A 43 0.53 6.12 1.51
N GLY A 44 0.32 6.62 0.30
CA GLY A 44 1.28 7.49 -0.40
C GLY A 44 1.37 7.14 -1.89
N SER A 45 1.82 8.11 -2.70
CA SER A 45 2.03 7.93 -4.14
C SER A 45 3.02 6.80 -4.44
N PRO A 46 3.00 6.23 -5.66
CA PRO A 46 4.11 5.41 -6.15
C PRO A 46 5.44 6.16 -5.98
N GLY A 47 6.53 5.45 -5.66
CA GLY A 47 7.83 6.08 -5.42
C GLY A 47 7.95 6.89 -4.12
N ALA A 48 6.92 6.96 -3.27
CA ALA A 48 6.99 7.72 -2.01
C ALA A 48 7.90 7.09 -0.92
N GLY A 49 8.44 5.90 -1.15
CA GLY A 49 9.25 5.19 -0.16
C GLY A 49 8.43 4.35 0.84
N LYS A 50 7.26 3.84 0.43
CA LYS A 50 6.38 3.03 1.28
C LYS A 50 6.99 1.67 1.61
N THR A 51 7.53 0.97 0.61
CA THR A 51 8.18 -0.34 0.76
C THR A 51 9.31 -0.30 1.79
N GLU A 52 10.20 0.68 1.71
CA GLU A 52 11.32 0.84 2.64
C GLU A 52 10.81 1.20 4.04
N SER A 53 9.75 2.02 4.13
CA SER A 53 9.15 2.41 5.41
C SER A 53 8.40 1.25 6.07
N SER A 54 7.72 0.40 5.29
CA SER A 54 7.03 -0.79 5.81
C SER A 54 8.03 -1.84 6.28
N LEU A 55 9.12 -2.07 5.53
CA LEU A 55 10.22 -2.95 5.95
C LEU A 55 10.89 -2.45 7.25
N ALA A 56 11.23 -1.17 7.33
CA ALA A 56 11.81 -0.58 8.54
C ALA A 56 10.88 -0.69 9.77
N LEU A 57 9.56 -0.54 9.56
CA LEU A 57 8.56 -0.73 10.61
C LEU A 57 8.52 -2.20 11.09
N LEU A 58 8.56 -3.17 10.17
CA LEU A 58 8.58 -4.59 10.49
C LEU A 58 9.84 -4.99 11.25
N GLU A 59 11.00 -4.48 10.84
CA GLU A 59 12.27 -4.67 11.54
C GLU A 59 12.21 -4.11 12.97
N THR A 60 11.66 -2.90 13.14
CA THR A 60 11.47 -2.29 14.46
C THR A 60 10.58 -3.15 15.36
N PHE A 61 9.49 -3.72 14.83
CA PHE A 61 8.63 -4.63 15.60
C PHE A 61 9.34 -5.93 15.95
N ARG A 62 10.13 -6.48 15.03
CA ARG A 62 10.91 -7.69 15.29
C ARG A 62 11.95 -7.45 16.40
N GLU A 63 12.68 -6.34 16.35
CA GLU A 63 13.71 -6.00 17.34
C GLU A 63 13.11 -5.70 18.73
N LYS A 64 12.00 -4.93 18.79
CA LYS A 64 11.44 -4.49 20.07
C LYS A 64 10.51 -5.50 20.72
N ALA A 65 9.72 -6.22 19.93
CA ALA A 65 8.68 -7.12 20.43
C ALA A 65 9.03 -8.61 20.20
N GLY A 66 10.07 -8.93 19.43
CA GLY A 66 10.39 -10.31 19.06
C GLY A 66 9.35 -10.94 18.14
N LEU A 67 8.41 -10.15 17.60
CA LEU A 67 7.29 -10.64 16.81
C LEU A 67 7.49 -10.33 15.34
N LYS A 68 7.31 -11.34 14.50
CA LYS A 68 7.22 -11.16 13.05
C LYS A 68 5.81 -10.73 12.70
N VAL A 69 5.67 -9.59 12.04
CA VAL A 69 4.38 -9.02 11.61
C VAL A 69 4.15 -9.32 10.13
N LEU A 70 2.91 -9.66 9.77
CA LEU A 70 2.55 -10.00 8.40
C LEU A 70 2.62 -8.78 7.48
N ARG A 71 3.31 -8.87 6.36
CA ARG A 71 3.25 -7.88 5.28
C ARG A 71 2.35 -8.39 4.16
N ILE A 72 1.40 -7.58 3.72
CA ILE A 72 0.53 -7.87 2.58
C ILE A 72 0.85 -6.83 1.50
N ASP A 73 1.72 -7.18 0.56
CA ASP A 73 2.14 -6.31 -0.55
C ASP A 73 1.56 -6.84 -1.87
N PRO A 74 0.66 -6.08 -2.55
CA PRO A 74 0.16 -6.41 -3.88
C PRO A 74 1.27 -6.66 -4.91
N ASP A 75 2.42 -6.00 -4.80
CA ASP A 75 3.52 -6.13 -5.75
C ASP A 75 4.24 -7.47 -5.59
N GLU A 76 4.47 -7.93 -4.36
CA GLU A 76 5.02 -9.26 -4.08
C GLU A 76 4.06 -10.37 -4.53
N LEU A 77 2.77 -10.18 -4.29
CA LEU A 77 1.74 -11.16 -4.64
C LEU A 77 1.56 -11.37 -6.15
N ARG A 78 2.06 -10.46 -7.00
CA ARG A 78 2.07 -10.70 -8.45
C ARG A 78 2.95 -11.89 -8.84
N GLY A 79 4.01 -12.16 -8.08
CA GLY A 79 4.90 -13.31 -8.31
C GLY A 79 4.21 -14.68 -8.16
N GLU A 80 3.05 -14.72 -7.50
CA GLU A 80 2.24 -15.93 -7.34
C GLU A 80 1.35 -16.22 -8.57
N LEU A 81 1.27 -15.29 -9.53
CA LEU A 81 0.37 -15.38 -10.66
C LEU A 81 1.11 -15.81 -11.93
N PRO A 82 0.62 -16.82 -12.66
CA PRO A 82 1.28 -17.31 -13.87
C PRO A 82 1.28 -16.22 -14.96
N GLY A 83 2.42 -16.10 -15.65
CA GLY A 83 2.58 -15.16 -16.76
C GLY A 83 2.93 -13.72 -16.34
N TYR A 84 3.12 -13.44 -15.05
CA TYR A 84 3.61 -12.14 -14.61
C TYR A 84 5.10 -11.98 -14.95
N THR A 85 5.46 -10.85 -15.58
CA THR A 85 6.83 -10.56 -16.03
C THR A 85 7.34 -9.20 -15.56
N GLY A 86 6.62 -8.51 -14.66
CA GLY A 86 6.92 -7.13 -14.25
C GLY A 86 6.35 -6.11 -15.25
N GLY A 87 6.77 -6.23 -16.51
CA GLY A 87 6.33 -5.42 -17.65
C GLY A 87 4.82 -5.30 -17.73
N ASN A 88 4.12 -6.42 -17.62
CA ASN A 88 2.68 -6.54 -17.80
C ASN A 88 1.86 -6.35 -16.51
N SER A 89 2.40 -5.68 -15.49
CA SER A 89 1.77 -5.56 -14.16
C SER A 89 0.33 -5.05 -14.17
N TRP A 90 -0.05 -4.22 -15.14
CA TRP A 90 -1.42 -3.70 -15.29
C TRP A 90 -2.46 -4.80 -15.57
N LEU A 91 -2.05 -5.93 -16.14
CA LEU A 91 -2.94 -7.07 -16.42
C LEU A 91 -3.35 -7.83 -15.13
N PHE A 92 -2.57 -7.69 -14.05
CA PHE A 92 -2.71 -8.55 -12.87
C PHE A 92 -3.48 -7.89 -11.71
N GLN A 93 -3.92 -6.64 -11.85
CA GLN A 93 -4.53 -5.87 -10.75
C GLN A 93 -5.73 -6.59 -10.10
N HIS A 94 -6.65 -7.13 -10.90
CA HIS A 94 -7.82 -7.84 -10.39
C HIS A 94 -7.45 -9.16 -9.70
N ALA A 95 -6.56 -9.95 -10.32
CA ALA A 95 -6.10 -11.21 -9.78
C ALA A 95 -5.38 -11.03 -8.44
N VAL A 96 -4.52 -10.01 -8.33
CA VAL A 96 -3.85 -9.64 -7.08
C VAL A 96 -4.84 -9.19 -6.01
N SER A 97 -5.85 -8.37 -6.37
CA SER A 97 -6.87 -7.94 -5.41
C SER A 97 -7.58 -9.11 -4.75
N ILE A 98 -7.80 -10.21 -5.48
CA ILE A 98 -8.40 -11.44 -4.95
C ILE A 98 -7.49 -12.10 -3.91
N LEU A 99 -6.17 -12.11 -4.15
CA LEU A 99 -5.18 -12.65 -3.21
C LEU A 99 -5.06 -11.77 -1.95
N VAL A 100 -4.94 -10.45 -2.13
CA VAL A 100 -4.89 -9.47 -1.05
C VAL A 100 -6.12 -9.56 -0.16
N ASP A 101 -7.32 -9.56 -0.74
CA ASP A 101 -8.57 -9.66 0.02
C ASP A 101 -8.59 -10.96 0.83
N LYS A 102 -8.15 -12.09 0.25
CA LYS A 102 -8.16 -13.37 0.97
C LYS A 102 -7.11 -13.43 2.08
N MET A 103 -5.93 -12.85 1.89
CA MET A 103 -4.92 -12.74 2.94
C MET A 103 -5.40 -11.84 4.08
N HIS A 104 -6.02 -10.71 3.75
CA HIS A 104 -6.61 -9.81 4.72
C HIS A 104 -7.74 -10.50 5.53
N ASP A 105 -8.60 -11.31 4.89
CA ASP A 105 -9.59 -12.14 5.60
C ASP A 105 -8.92 -13.02 6.66
N LEU A 106 -7.89 -13.79 6.25
CA LEU A 106 -7.21 -14.73 7.13
C LEU A 106 -6.47 -14.01 8.25
N ALA A 107 -5.76 -12.92 7.97
CA ALA A 107 -5.05 -12.15 8.99
C ALA A 107 -6.00 -11.64 10.10
N LEU A 108 -7.19 -11.18 9.69
CA LEU A 108 -8.22 -10.74 10.63
C LEU A 108 -8.83 -11.92 11.42
N GLU A 109 -9.14 -13.04 10.77
CA GLU A 109 -9.69 -14.25 11.42
C GLU A 109 -8.73 -14.86 12.42
N GLN A 110 -7.44 -14.87 12.08
CA GLN A 110 -6.37 -15.47 12.88
C GLN A 110 -5.86 -14.52 13.97
N LYS A 111 -6.34 -13.26 13.99
CA LYS A 111 -5.91 -12.21 14.90
C LYS A 111 -4.39 -11.97 14.83
N GLN A 112 -3.86 -11.90 13.62
CA GLN A 112 -2.47 -11.55 13.35
C GLN A 112 -2.37 -10.04 13.12
N SER A 113 -1.33 -9.38 13.62
CA SER A 113 -1.00 -8.01 13.20
C SER A 113 -0.52 -8.01 11.74
N PHE A 114 -0.85 -6.96 10.99
CA PHE A 114 -0.42 -6.85 9.61
C PHE A 114 -0.10 -5.41 9.19
N VAL A 115 0.74 -5.31 8.16
CA VAL A 115 0.98 -4.10 7.36
C VAL A 115 0.50 -4.37 5.94
N LEU A 116 -0.49 -3.64 5.47
CA LEU A 116 -0.98 -3.70 4.09
C LEU A 116 -0.29 -2.59 3.27
N ASP A 117 0.62 -2.96 2.38
CA ASP A 117 1.49 -2.03 1.65
C ASP A 117 0.87 -1.58 0.32
N GLY A 118 -0.22 -0.82 0.42
CA GLY A 118 -0.91 -0.24 -0.72
C GLY A 118 -0.65 1.26 -0.91
N THR A 119 -1.19 1.84 -1.98
CA THR A 119 -1.20 3.31 -2.16
C THR A 119 -2.38 3.97 -1.46
N LEU A 120 -3.42 3.19 -1.12
CA LEU A 120 -4.61 3.66 -0.42
C LEU A 120 -5.33 4.79 -1.19
N ALA A 121 -5.39 4.66 -2.52
CA ALA A 121 -5.92 5.68 -3.43
C ALA A 121 -7.40 5.47 -3.83
N ASN A 122 -8.03 4.35 -3.46
CA ASN A 122 -9.46 4.12 -3.71
C ASN A 122 -10.23 4.19 -2.39
N TYR A 123 -11.13 5.17 -2.27
CA TYR A 123 -11.86 5.42 -1.02
C TYR A 123 -12.71 4.23 -0.59
N GLU A 124 -13.51 3.64 -1.48
CA GLU A 124 -14.43 2.54 -1.12
C GLU A 124 -13.68 1.30 -0.65
N ILE A 125 -12.60 0.94 -1.35
CA ILE A 125 -11.74 -0.19 -0.95
C ILE A 125 -11.06 0.09 0.38
N ALA A 126 -10.51 1.31 0.56
CA ALA A 126 -9.82 1.69 1.77
C ALA A 126 -10.76 1.73 2.99
N LYS A 127 -11.94 2.35 2.83
CA LYS A 127 -13.01 2.39 3.82
C LYS A 127 -13.39 0.98 4.24
N ARG A 128 -13.74 0.12 3.27
CA ARG A 128 -14.09 -1.29 3.53
C ARG A 128 -12.99 -2.00 4.32
N ASN A 129 -11.72 -1.82 3.97
CA ASN A 129 -10.60 -2.48 4.64
C ASN A 129 -10.40 -1.98 6.08
N VAL A 130 -10.55 -0.67 6.30
CA VAL A 130 -10.50 -0.04 7.62
C VAL A 130 -11.68 -0.51 8.50
N GLU A 131 -12.90 -0.48 7.98
CA GLU A 131 -14.12 -0.93 8.69
C GLU A 131 -14.02 -2.37 9.17
N ARG A 132 -13.46 -3.25 8.35
CA ARG A 132 -13.25 -4.66 8.71
C ARG A 132 -12.27 -4.83 9.87
N SER A 133 -11.33 -3.88 10.04
CA SER A 133 -10.40 -3.89 11.17
C SER A 133 -11.02 -3.25 12.42
N THR A 134 -11.67 -2.09 12.28
CA THR A 134 -12.31 -1.39 13.41
C THR A 134 -13.46 -2.17 14.01
N SER A 135 -14.31 -2.81 13.18
CA SER A 135 -15.40 -3.69 13.64
C SER A 135 -14.93 -4.90 14.46
N ARG A 136 -13.64 -5.26 14.36
CA ARG A 136 -13.02 -6.32 15.16
C ARG A 136 -12.26 -5.80 16.39
N GLY A 137 -12.44 -4.53 16.74
CA GLY A 137 -11.83 -3.89 17.91
C GLY A 137 -10.30 -3.78 17.82
N ARG A 138 -9.75 -3.75 16.61
CA ARG A 138 -8.30 -3.67 16.38
C ARG A 138 -7.84 -2.22 16.48
N PHE A 139 -6.59 -2.01 16.91
CA PHE A 139 -5.95 -0.73 16.71
C PHE A 139 -5.67 -0.54 15.21
N VAL A 140 -6.19 0.53 14.62
CA VAL A 140 -6.04 0.82 13.19
C VAL A 140 -5.19 2.06 13.00
N GLN A 141 -4.10 1.89 12.25
CA GLN A 141 -3.17 2.94 11.90
C GLN A 141 -3.05 3.05 10.40
N VAL A 142 -3.07 4.27 9.88
CA VAL A 142 -2.70 4.60 8.52
C VAL A 142 -1.36 5.31 8.57
N LEU A 143 -0.34 4.75 7.93
CA LEU A 143 0.97 5.38 7.79
C LEU A 143 1.07 6.01 6.40
N TYR A 144 0.86 7.31 6.34
CA TYR A 144 0.95 8.09 5.10
C TYR A 144 2.38 8.56 4.89
N VAL A 145 3.03 8.00 3.87
CA VAL A 145 4.40 8.35 3.47
C VAL A 145 4.34 9.38 2.36
N TYR A 146 4.99 10.51 2.59
CA TYR A 146 5.10 11.59 1.63
C TYR A 146 6.54 11.76 1.15
N GLN A 147 6.65 11.85 -0.17
CA GLN A 147 7.84 12.28 -0.89
C GLN A 147 7.42 13.41 -1.85
N GLU A 148 8.33 14.35 -2.09
CA GLU A 148 8.15 15.38 -3.09
C GLU A 148 7.85 14.72 -4.47
N PRO A 149 6.78 15.11 -5.18
CA PRO A 149 6.30 14.35 -6.32
C PRO A 149 7.26 14.27 -7.51
N LYS A 150 8.14 15.25 -7.75
CA LYS A 150 9.16 15.15 -8.81
C LYS A 150 10.17 14.07 -8.47
N LEU A 151 10.63 14.03 -7.22
CA LEU A 151 11.55 12.99 -6.77
C LEU A 151 10.87 11.61 -6.73
N ALA A 152 9.63 11.53 -6.25
CA ALA A 152 8.86 10.27 -6.26
C ALA A 152 8.70 9.73 -7.70
N TRP A 153 8.46 10.62 -8.67
CA TRP A 153 8.39 10.25 -10.08
C TRP A 153 9.73 9.73 -10.61
N GLN A 154 10.86 10.36 -10.26
CA GLN A 154 12.20 9.86 -10.61
C GLN A 154 12.42 8.42 -10.09
N PHE A 155 11.99 8.12 -8.87
CA PHE A 155 12.07 6.76 -8.32
C PHE A 155 11.17 5.78 -9.06
N VAL A 156 9.99 6.19 -9.50
CA VAL A 156 9.11 5.37 -10.36
C VAL A 156 9.81 5.06 -11.69
N GLN A 157 10.42 6.05 -12.33
CA GLN A 157 11.14 5.87 -13.60
C GLN A 157 12.37 4.97 -13.44
N ALA A 158 13.14 5.14 -12.36
CA ALA A 158 14.28 4.27 -12.06
C ALA A 158 13.85 2.82 -11.86
N ARG A 159 12.73 2.61 -11.14
CA ARG A 159 12.16 1.28 -10.92
C ARG A 159 11.61 0.66 -12.20
N GLU A 160 11.00 1.44 -13.09
CA GLU A 160 10.58 0.96 -14.41
C GLU A 160 11.77 0.44 -15.22
N CYS A 161 12.92 1.13 -15.16
CA CYS A 161 14.15 0.70 -15.82
C CYS A 161 14.71 -0.62 -15.24
N LEU A 162 14.69 -0.77 -13.91
CA LEU A 162 15.27 -1.93 -13.22
C LEU A 162 14.36 -3.16 -13.19
N GLU A 163 13.06 -2.97 -13.00
CA GLU A 163 12.08 -4.04 -12.76
C GLU A 163 11.07 -4.22 -13.91
N GLY A 164 11.12 -3.36 -14.93
CA GLY A 164 10.17 -3.34 -16.05
C GLY A 164 8.77 -2.84 -15.67
N ARG A 165 8.51 -2.46 -14.41
CA ARG A 165 7.19 -2.05 -13.95
C ARG A 165 6.84 -0.63 -14.40
N ARG A 166 6.10 -0.52 -15.49
CA ARG A 166 5.60 0.75 -16.01
C ARG A 166 4.39 1.29 -15.25
N ILE A 167 4.45 2.56 -14.83
CA ILE A 167 3.30 3.30 -14.29
C ILE A 167 3.05 4.51 -15.19
N PRO A 168 1.86 4.65 -15.80
CA PRO A 168 1.54 5.83 -16.59
C PRO A 168 1.61 7.11 -15.74
N LEU A 169 2.17 8.19 -16.29
CA LEU A 169 2.34 9.47 -15.58
C LEU A 169 1.01 10.00 -15.01
N GLU A 170 -0.06 9.92 -15.78
CA GLU A 170 -1.39 10.34 -15.31
C GLU A 170 -1.85 9.53 -14.09
N SER A 171 -1.62 8.21 -14.11
CA SER A 171 -1.95 7.34 -12.98
C SER A 171 -1.12 7.67 -11.75
N PHE A 172 0.16 8.02 -11.92
CA PHE A 172 1.00 8.49 -10.82
C PHE A 172 0.44 9.79 -10.21
N VAL A 173 0.11 10.78 -11.05
CA VAL A 173 -0.44 12.07 -10.60
C VAL A 173 -1.77 11.87 -9.89
N ASP A 174 -2.67 11.05 -10.45
CA ASP A 174 -3.96 10.76 -9.83
C ASP A 174 -3.77 10.10 -8.47
N GLN A 175 -2.89 9.09 -8.36
CA GLN A 175 -2.62 8.42 -7.09
C GLN A 175 -1.97 9.35 -6.05
N TYR A 176 -1.16 10.33 -6.47
CA TYR A 176 -0.58 11.33 -5.58
C TYR A 176 -1.67 12.15 -4.86
N PHE A 177 -2.63 12.69 -5.61
CA PHE A 177 -3.72 13.47 -5.02
C PHE A 177 -4.72 12.58 -4.27
N GLU A 178 -5.10 11.45 -4.86
CA GLU A 178 -6.13 10.58 -4.31
C GLU A 178 -5.70 9.95 -2.99
N SER A 179 -4.44 9.53 -2.85
CA SER A 179 -3.96 8.95 -1.59
C SER A 179 -4.15 9.92 -0.42
N ARG A 180 -3.76 11.19 -0.58
CA ARG A 180 -3.97 12.22 0.44
C ARG A 180 -5.46 12.46 0.71
N ARG A 181 -6.28 12.57 -0.34
CA ARG A 181 -7.73 12.78 -0.24
C ARG A 181 -8.39 11.67 0.57
N VAL A 182 -8.07 10.42 0.26
CA VAL A 182 -8.64 9.23 0.92
C VAL A 182 -8.24 9.17 2.38
N VAL A 183 -6.96 9.39 2.71
CA VAL A 183 -6.50 9.37 4.11
C VAL A 183 -7.22 10.42 4.95
N ASN A 184 -7.36 11.65 4.45
CA ASN A 184 -8.14 12.69 5.11
C ASN A 184 -9.62 12.32 5.25
N ALA A 185 -10.22 11.68 4.23
CA ALA A 185 -11.61 11.22 4.29
C ALA A 185 -11.82 10.16 5.37
N LEU A 186 -10.91 9.18 5.46
CA LEU A 186 -10.94 8.16 6.51
C LEU A 186 -10.80 8.77 7.90
N LYS A 187 -9.93 9.78 8.09
CA LYS A 187 -9.83 10.46 9.40
C LYS A 187 -11.15 11.08 9.83
N ARG A 188 -11.84 11.76 8.91
CA ARG A 188 -13.11 12.42 9.19
C ARG A 188 -14.22 11.42 9.53
N GLU A 189 -14.25 10.30 8.81
CA GLU A 189 -15.26 9.26 8.98
C GLU A 189 -15.05 8.46 10.27
N PHE A 190 -13.85 7.94 10.50
CA PHE A 190 -13.54 7.05 11.63
C PHE A 190 -13.06 7.78 12.88
N LYS A 191 -12.67 9.05 12.76
CA LYS A 191 -12.30 9.95 13.86
C LYS A 191 -11.21 9.35 14.76
N LYS A 192 -11.57 8.97 15.99
CA LYS A 192 -10.67 8.39 16.99
C LYS A 192 -10.38 6.91 16.77
N GLN A 193 -11.16 6.22 15.93
CA GLN A 193 -10.96 4.79 15.64
C GLN A 193 -9.78 4.54 14.70
N VAL A 194 -9.31 5.56 13.98
CA VAL A 194 -8.18 5.47 13.05
C VAL A 194 -7.12 6.49 13.42
N HIS A 195 -5.92 6.02 13.64
CA HIS A 195 -4.73 6.83 13.84
C HIS A 195 -4.06 7.10 12.49
N ILE A 196 -3.60 8.32 12.27
CA ILE A 196 -2.89 8.69 11.04
C ILE A 196 -1.52 9.23 11.41
N ASP A 197 -0.50 8.54 10.96
CA ASP A 197 0.87 9.00 11.08
C ASP A 197 1.35 9.49 9.71
N LEU A 198 1.98 10.66 9.70
CA LEU A 198 2.59 11.25 8.52
C LEU A 198 4.10 11.07 8.63
N LEU A 199 4.67 10.44 7.61
CA LEU A 199 6.11 10.29 7.44
C LEU A 199 6.58 11.10 6.23
N ILE A 200 7.41 12.12 6.46
CA ILE A 200 7.97 12.95 5.38
C ILE A 200 9.40 12.47 5.11
N LYS A 201 9.69 12.20 3.85
CA LYS A 201 11.01 11.74 3.39
C LYS A 201 11.91 12.91 2.97
N ASN A 202 13.21 12.69 3.13
CA ASN A 202 14.28 13.51 2.53
C ASN A 202 14.55 13.09 1.08
N ASN A 203 15.46 13.81 0.42
CA ASN A 203 15.86 13.50 -0.95
C ASN A 203 16.60 12.16 -1.08
N ASP A 204 17.32 11.76 -0.03
CA ASP A 204 17.99 10.45 0.10
C ASP A 204 17.05 9.33 0.58
N ASN A 205 15.74 9.60 0.64
CA ASN A 205 14.70 8.70 1.15
C ASN A 205 14.81 8.36 2.65
N SER A 206 15.69 9.05 3.39
CA SER A 206 15.72 9.00 4.86
C SER A 206 14.49 9.72 5.45
N VAL A 207 14.20 9.48 6.73
CA VAL A 207 13.08 10.15 7.40
C VAL A 207 13.48 11.59 7.72
N LYS A 208 12.82 12.56 7.08
CA LYS A 208 12.97 13.98 7.38
C LYS A 208 12.29 14.37 8.67
N SER A 209 11.03 13.96 8.79
CA SER A 209 10.21 14.23 9.96
C SER A 209 9.02 13.29 10.00
N SER A 210 8.47 13.11 11.20
CA SER A 210 7.22 12.38 11.41
C SER A 210 6.25 13.21 12.24
N ARG A 211 4.96 12.93 12.08
CA ARG A 211 3.87 13.44 12.91
C ARG A 211 2.96 12.27 13.23
N THR A 212 2.58 12.14 14.49
CA THR A 212 1.77 11.02 14.97
C THR A 212 0.34 11.44 15.22
N ASN A 213 -0.61 10.57 14.84
CA ASN A 213 -2.05 10.74 15.02
C ASN A 213 -2.58 12.14 14.65
N ILE A 214 -2.25 12.61 13.45
CA ILE A 214 -2.71 13.90 12.94
C ILE A 214 -4.17 13.85 12.51
N ASP A 215 -4.89 14.96 12.63
CA ASP A 215 -6.29 15.06 12.19
C ASP A 215 -6.43 15.34 10.70
N ARG A 216 -5.44 16.00 10.09
CA ARG A 216 -5.46 16.36 8.67
C ARG A 216 -4.05 16.53 8.11
N ILE A 217 -3.78 15.91 6.96
CA ILE A 217 -2.47 16.01 6.28
C ILE A 217 -2.16 17.46 5.89
N ASP A 218 -3.13 18.18 5.34
CA ASP A 218 -2.94 19.53 4.78
C ASP A 218 -2.45 20.55 5.82
N GLY A 219 -2.75 20.34 7.11
CA GLY A 219 -2.27 21.22 8.19
C GLY A 219 -0.76 21.09 8.46
N HIS A 220 -0.14 20.01 7.99
CA HIS A 220 1.29 19.75 8.15
C HIS A 220 2.05 19.75 6.83
N LEU A 221 1.32 19.56 5.73
CA LEU A 221 1.86 19.49 4.39
C LEU A 221 0.89 20.15 3.41
N PRO A 222 0.97 21.48 3.26
CA PRO A 222 0.15 22.21 2.30
C PRO A 222 0.42 21.72 0.87
N GLU A 223 -0.65 21.54 0.09
CA GLU A 223 -0.51 21.17 -1.31
C GLU A 223 0.04 22.35 -2.12
N LYS A 224 1.06 22.08 -2.93
CA LYS A 224 1.73 23.09 -3.78
C LYS A 224 1.35 22.95 -5.24
N TYR A 225 0.76 21.82 -5.61
CA TYR A 225 0.48 21.46 -6.99
C TYR A 225 -1.02 21.34 -7.24
N THR A 226 -1.45 21.75 -8.43
CA THR A 226 -2.69 21.24 -9.02
C THR A 226 -2.35 20.04 -9.89
N ARG A 227 -3.37 19.23 -10.24
CA ARG A 227 -3.19 18.14 -11.21
C ARG A 227 -2.52 18.61 -12.50
N GLN A 228 -2.99 19.74 -13.04
CA GLN A 228 -2.47 20.32 -14.29
C GLN A 228 -1.03 20.84 -14.13
N SER A 229 -0.71 21.53 -13.02
CA SER A 229 0.65 22.02 -12.82
C SER A 229 1.62 20.85 -12.64
N LEU A 230 1.25 19.81 -11.88
CA LEU A 230 2.11 18.66 -11.68
C LEU A 230 2.35 17.89 -12.97
N LEU A 231 1.32 17.69 -13.81
CA LEU A 231 1.50 17.06 -15.11
C LEU A 231 2.50 17.83 -15.98
N ARG A 232 2.35 19.16 -16.08
CA ARG A 232 3.29 20.00 -16.85
C ARG A 232 4.72 19.89 -16.33
N ASP A 233 4.88 19.89 -15.02
CA ASP A 233 6.17 19.83 -14.35
C ASP A 233 6.89 18.47 -14.50
N LEU A 234 6.15 17.39 -14.73
CA LEU A 234 6.68 16.03 -14.85
C LEU A 234 6.82 15.54 -16.29
N ILE A 235 6.17 16.21 -17.25
CA ILE A 235 6.41 15.95 -18.67
C ILE A 235 7.85 16.40 -18.98
N PRO A 236 8.70 15.53 -19.54
CA PRO A 236 10.04 15.94 -19.95
C PRO A 236 9.93 17.09 -20.96
N HIS A 237 10.50 18.24 -20.65
CA HIS A 237 10.75 19.26 -21.66
C HIS A 237 11.79 18.68 -22.62
N ARG A 238 11.37 18.39 -23.86
CA ARG A 238 12.27 18.06 -24.96
C ARG A 238 12.96 19.32 -25.46
#